data_AF-K9KEU5-F1
#
_entry.id   AF-K9KEU5-F1
#
_cell.length_a   1.000
_cell.length_b   1.000
_cell.length_c   1.000
_cell.angle_alpha   90.00
_cell.angle_beta   90.00
_cell.angle_gamma   90.00
#
_symmetry.space_group_name_H-M   'P 1'
#
loop_
_entity.id
_entity.type
_entity.pdbx_description
1 polymer ?
#
loop_
_entity_poly.entity_id
_entity_poly.type
_entity_poly.pdbx_seq_one_letter_code
_entity_poly.pdbx_strand_id
1 'polypeptide(L)'
;ETTLGGSMNSVSELIRYVGWLSTTAMRLESNSTFLLHFILDFYEKVCDVYISYNLPLVVLFPPGIFYSALLSLDSSILNQLCYIMHRYRTNLTAAKKNELVQKTKSEFNFSNKTYQEFNHYLTAMVGCLWTSKPFQKGLYIDPEVLEKAGVAQYKSSLNLVYHPALLSYAASFLLQEWPEERTVNLSSIRGKKWNWYLDYLFSEGFQGLKLFIRSSIHRSSVP
;
A
#
# COMPACT_ATOMS: atom_id res chain seq x y z
N GLU A 1 -18.07 -35.41 -0.59
CA GLU A 1 -17.95 -34.27 -1.52
C GLU A 1 -17.76 -33.01 -0.71
N THR A 2 -16.64 -32.28 -0.87
CA THR A 2 -16.48 -30.95 -0.27
C THR A 2 -17.21 -29.95 -1.16
N THR A 3 -18.19 -29.24 -0.60
CA THR A 3 -18.86 -28.15 -1.31
C THR A 3 -17.84 -27.06 -1.64
N LEU A 4 -18.03 -26.35 -2.76
CA LEU A 4 -17.14 -25.26 -3.19
C LEU A 4 -16.91 -24.23 -2.06
N GLY A 5 -17.97 -23.92 -1.30
CA GLY A 5 -17.90 -23.06 -0.11
C GLY A 5 -17.06 -23.63 1.04
N GLY A 6 -17.06 -24.94 1.26
CA GLY A 6 -16.21 -25.59 2.27
C GLY A 6 -14.72 -25.48 1.92
N SER A 7 -14.37 -25.77 0.66
CA SER A 7 -12.99 -25.62 0.15
C SER A 7 -12.51 -24.17 0.20
N MET A 8 -13.37 -23.20 -0.11
CA MET A 8 -13.05 -21.77 -0.02
C MET A 8 -12.75 -21.29 1.40
N ASN A 9 -13.52 -21.76 2.38
CA ASN A 9 -13.28 -21.44 3.79
C ASN A 9 -11.92 -21.96 4.24
N SER A 10 -11.55 -23.18 3.87
CA SER A 10 -10.22 -23.74 4.18
C SER A 10 -9.08 -22.93 3.55
N VAL A 11 -9.22 -22.48 2.31
CA VAL A 11 -8.22 -21.61 1.65
C VAL A 11 -8.11 -20.26 2.37
N SER A 12 -9.24 -19.64 2.73
CA SER A 12 -9.28 -18.39 3.49
C SER A 12 -8.61 -18.53 4.86
N GLU A 13 -8.89 -19.62 5.58
CA GLU A 13 -8.27 -19.93 6.87
C GLU A 13 -6.77 -20.15 6.75
N LEU A 14 -6.32 -20.87 5.71
CA LEU A 14 -4.90 -21.07 5.45
C LEU A 14 -4.19 -19.73 5.19
N ILE A 15 -4.74 -18.87 4.33
CA ILE A 15 -4.15 -17.55 4.05
C ILE A 15 -4.10 -16.70 5.33
N ARG A 16 -5.15 -16.75 6.16
CA ARG A 16 -5.17 -16.05 7.45
C ARG A 16 -4.11 -16.57 8.42
N TYR A 17 -3.94 -17.89 8.48
CA TYR A 17 -2.90 -18.53 9.28
C TYR A 17 -1.50 -18.11 8.83
N VAL A 18 -1.23 -18.12 7.51
CA VAL A 18 0.02 -17.62 6.93
C VAL A 18 0.22 -16.14 7.25
N GLY A 19 -0.83 -15.32 7.24
CA GLY A 19 -0.76 -13.92 7.64
C GLY A 19 -0.39 -13.73 9.12
N TRP A 20 -0.93 -14.56 10.00
CA TRP A 20 -0.57 -14.56 11.42
C TRP A 20 0.90 -14.98 11.62
N LEU A 21 1.36 -16.03 10.93
CA LEU A 21 2.77 -16.45 10.94
C LEU A 21 3.68 -15.33 10.44
N SER A 22 3.32 -14.70 9.32
CA SER A 22 4.06 -13.59 8.72
C SER A 22 4.20 -12.42 9.70
N THR A 23 3.12 -12.05 10.39
CA THR A 23 3.13 -10.97 11.39
C THR A 23 4.02 -11.30 12.57
N THR A 24 4.03 -12.57 13.01
CA THR A 24 4.90 -13.04 14.09
C THR A 24 6.36 -13.06 13.67
N ALA A 25 6.66 -13.59 12.48
CA ALA A 25 8.00 -13.66 11.92
C ALA A 25 8.61 -12.27 11.74
N MET A 26 7.84 -11.28 11.25
CA MET A 26 8.31 -9.90 11.13
C MET A 26 8.75 -9.29 12.47
N ARG A 27 8.10 -9.67 13.59
CA ARG A 27 8.51 -9.21 14.93
C ARG A 27 9.79 -9.91 15.40
N LEU A 28 9.90 -11.20 15.16
CA LEU A 28 11.06 -12.00 15.59
C LEU A 28 12.32 -11.65 14.78
N GLU A 29 12.15 -11.40 13.48
CA GLU A 29 13.23 -11.09 12.54
C GLU A 29 13.49 -9.58 12.39
N SER A 30 13.16 -8.79 13.43
CA SER A 30 13.48 -7.35 13.51
C SER A 30 13.07 -6.54 12.27
N ASN A 31 11.88 -6.80 11.74
CA ASN A 31 11.35 -6.21 10.50
C ASN A 31 12.28 -6.36 9.28
N SER A 32 12.90 -7.53 9.12
CA SER A 32 13.73 -7.86 7.95
C SER A 32 13.03 -7.53 6.63
N THR A 33 13.63 -6.63 5.85
CA THR A 33 13.16 -6.23 4.52
C THR A 33 13.11 -7.42 3.56
N PHE A 34 14.09 -8.32 3.64
CA PHE A 34 14.14 -9.52 2.81
C PHE A 34 12.95 -10.44 3.09
N LEU A 35 12.65 -10.69 4.37
CA LEU A 35 11.46 -11.47 4.76
C LEU A 35 10.17 -10.78 4.29
N LEU A 36 10.07 -9.46 4.49
CA LEU A 36 8.92 -8.67 4.08
C LEU A 36 8.67 -8.76 2.57
N HIS A 37 9.73 -8.77 1.75
CA HIS A 37 9.62 -8.95 0.31
C HIS A 37 8.91 -10.26 -0.07
N PHE A 38 9.30 -11.39 0.53
CA PHE A 38 8.64 -12.68 0.25
C PHE A 38 7.21 -12.75 0.78
N ILE A 39 6.95 -12.14 1.94
CA ILE A 39 5.59 -12.04 2.46
C ILE A 39 4.72 -11.26 1.48
N LEU A 40 5.22 -10.13 0.96
CA LEU A 40 4.50 -9.34 -0.04
C LEU A 40 4.34 -10.10 -1.37
N ASP A 41 5.34 -10.85 -1.82
CA ASP A 41 5.24 -11.69 -3.03
C ASP A 41 4.14 -12.75 -2.89
N PHE A 42 4.04 -13.39 -1.71
CA PHE A 42 2.92 -14.27 -1.40
C PHE A 42 1.57 -13.53 -1.53
N TYR A 43 1.44 -12.32 -0.97
CA TYR A 43 0.21 -11.54 -1.05
C TYR A 43 -0.11 -11.01 -2.45
N GLU A 44 0.90 -10.81 -3.29
CA GLU A 44 0.72 -10.52 -4.71
C GLU A 44 0.06 -11.71 -5.43
N LYS A 45 0.43 -12.95 -5.08
CA LYS A 45 -0.26 -14.13 -5.63
C LYS A 45 -1.67 -14.30 -5.05
N VAL A 46 -1.83 -14.07 -3.75
CA VAL A 46 -3.12 -14.17 -3.06
C VAL A 46 -4.13 -13.16 -3.59
N CYS A 47 -3.71 -11.93 -3.91
CA CYS A 47 -4.65 -10.90 -4.35
C CYS A 47 -5.36 -11.30 -5.65
N ASP A 48 -4.71 -12.08 -6.50
CA ASP A 48 -5.23 -12.52 -7.79
C ASP A 48 -6.06 -13.80 -7.72
N VAL A 49 -6.23 -14.41 -6.54
CA VAL A 49 -7.02 -15.64 -6.39
C VAL A 49 -8.44 -15.47 -6.97
N TYR A 50 -9.00 -14.26 -6.86
CA TYR A 50 -10.27 -13.90 -7.46
C TYR A 50 -10.31 -14.04 -8.99
N ILE A 51 -9.41 -13.35 -9.68
CA ILE A 51 -9.39 -13.32 -11.15
C ILE A 51 -8.80 -14.61 -11.72
N SER A 52 -7.72 -15.13 -11.12
CA SER A 52 -6.95 -16.25 -11.65
C SER A 52 -7.64 -17.60 -11.48
N TYR A 53 -8.42 -17.78 -10.41
CA TYR A 53 -9.07 -19.07 -10.11
C TYR A 53 -10.60 -18.98 -10.05
N ASN A 54 -11.18 -17.82 -10.38
CA ASN A 54 -12.63 -17.56 -10.29
C ASN A 54 -13.21 -17.89 -8.89
N LEU A 55 -12.37 -17.77 -7.86
CA LEU A 55 -12.75 -18.01 -6.47
C LEU A 55 -13.13 -16.66 -5.84
N PRO A 56 -14.32 -16.49 -5.28
CA PRO A 56 -14.81 -15.22 -4.73
C PRO A 56 -14.14 -14.83 -3.40
N LEU A 57 -12.82 -14.81 -3.38
CA LEU A 57 -12.01 -14.66 -2.19
C LEU A 57 -10.99 -13.54 -2.43
N VAL A 58 -11.09 -12.48 -1.62
CA VAL A 58 -10.09 -11.43 -1.52
C VAL A 58 -9.67 -11.36 -0.06
N VAL A 59 -8.48 -11.83 0.23
CA VAL A 59 -7.86 -11.75 1.56
C VAL A 59 -6.77 -10.69 1.49
N LEU A 60 -6.91 -9.65 2.31
CA LEU A 60 -5.91 -8.59 2.42
C LEU A 60 -4.77 -9.06 3.34
N PHE A 61 -3.59 -8.45 3.19
CA PHE A 61 -2.52 -8.68 4.15
C PHE A 61 -2.90 -8.13 5.55
N PRO A 62 -2.36 -8.73 6.63
CA PRO A 62 -2.58 -8.25 7.99
C PRO A 62 -2.07 -6.82 8.20
N PRO A 63 -2.64 -6.06 9.15
CA PRO A 63 -2.20 -4.70 9.44
C PRO A 63 -0.71 -4.59 9.78
N GLY A 64 -0.16 -5.58 10.49
CA GLY A 64 1.27 -5.62 10.81
C GLY A 64 2.15 -5.63 9.57
N ILE A 65 1.78 -6.40 8.55
CA ILE A 65 2.50 -6.45 7.27
C ILE A 65 2.31 -5.16 6.48
N PHE A 66 1.07 -4.64 6.43
CA PHE A 66 0.76 -3.38 5.76
C PHE A 66 1.62 -2.23 6.26
N TYR A 67 1.63 -1.99 7.57
CA TYR A 67 2.35 -0.87 8.15
C TYR A 67 3.87 -1.07 8.11
N SER A 68 4.37 -2.31 8.26
CA SER A 68 5.79 -2.60 8.05
C SER A 68 6.23 -2.28 6.61
N ALA A 69 5.39 -2.57 5.62
CA ALA A 69 5.68 -2.22 4.22
C ALA A 69 5.57 -0.71 3.95
N LEU A 70 4.53 -0.06 4.47
CA LEU A 70 4.30 1.36 4.29
C LEU A 70 5.40 2.22 4.93
N LEU A 71 5.94 1.78 6.08
CA LEU A 71 6.97 2.52 6.82
C LEU A 71 8.40 1.99 6.57
N SER A 72 8.56 1.10 5.59
CA SER A 72 9.85 0.55 5.21
C SER A 72 10.83 1.64 4.75
N LEU A 73 12.12 1.42 5.00
CA LEU A 73 13.21 2.23 4.42
C LEU A 73 13.58 1.78 3.00
N ASP A 74 13.02 0.65 2.55
CA ASP A 74 13.33 0.07 1.26
C ASP A 74 12.33 0.49 0.18
N SER A 75 12.86 1.08 -0.88
CA SER A 75 12.08 1.62 -2.01
C SER A 75 11.33 0.54 -2.81
N SER A 76 11.92 -0.65 -2.92
CA SER A 76 11.31 -1.78 -3.63
C SER A 76 10.10 -2.32 -2.86
N ILE A 77 10.17 -2.38 -1.52
CA ILE A 77 9.05 -2.75 -0.66
C ILE A 77 7.89 -1.77 -0.80
N LEU A 78 8.17 -0.47 -0.76
CA LEU A 78 7.13 0.55 -0.92
C LEU A 78 6.46 0.45 -2.31
N ASN A 79 7.27 0.24 -3.36
CA ASN A 79 6.76 0.06 -4.72
C ASN A 79 5.91 -1.22 -4.85
N GLN A 80 6.32 -2.32 -4.24
CA GLN A 80 5.58 -3.58 -4.21
C GLN A 80 4.25 -3.44 -3.46
N LEU A 81 4.25 -2.75 -2.30
CA LEU A 81 3.01 -2.42 -1.59
C LEU A 81 2.04 -1.63 -2.47
N CYS A 82 2.53 -0.61 -3.19
CA CYS A 82 1.73 0.18 -4.12
C CYS A 82 1.12 -0.71 -5.22
N TYR A 83 1.91 -1.63 -5.77
CA TYR A 83 1.44 -2.59 -6.77
C TYR A 83 0.32 -3.48 -6.24
N ILE A 84 0.52 -4.13 -5.09
CA ILE A 84 -0.47 -5.01 -4.47
C ILE A 84 -1.77 -4.24 -4.14
N MET A 85 -1.66 -3.02 -3.63
CA MET A 85 -2.81 -2.18 -3.32
C MET A 85 -3.61 -1.77 -4.56
N HIS A 86 -2.93 -1.54 -5.68
CA HIS A 86 -3.58 -1.37 -6.98
C HIS A 86 -4.31 -2.66 -7.40
N ARG A 87 -3.69 -3.84 -7.25
CA ARG A 87 -4.32 -5.14 -7.56
C ARG A 87 -5.56 -5.39 -6.70
N TYR A 88 -5.49 -5.15 -5.39
CA TYR A 88 -6.66 -5.27 -4.50
C TYR A 88 -7.81 -4.40 -4.97
N ARG A 89 -7.56 -3.15 -5.37
CA ARG A 89 -8.61 -2.28 -5.91
C ARG A 89 -9.27 -2.87 -7.15
N THR A 90 -8.47 -3.37 -8.10
CA THR A 90 -8.96 -3.99 -9.33
C THR A 90 -9.83 -5.22 -9.02
N ASN A 91 -9.35 -6.11 -8.16
CA ASN A 91 -10.06 -7.31 -7.73
C ASN A 91 -11.36 -6.99 -6.99
N LEU A 92 -11.34 -6.07 -6.02
CA LEU A 92 -12.53 -5.63 -5.28
C LEU A 92 -13.55 -4.92 -6.16
N THR A 93 -13.10 -4.16 -7.16
CA THR A 93 -14.00 -3.50 -8.12
C THR A 93 -14.68 -4.53 -9.03
N ALA A 94 -13.93 -5.54 -9.49
CA ALA A 94 -14.48 -6.65 -10.27
C ALA A 94 -15.48 -7.47 -9.44
N ALA A 95 -15.14 -7.80 -8.20
CA ALA A 95 -16.02 -8.48 -7.26
C ALA A 95 -17.33 -7.71 -7.06
N LYS A 96 -17.26 -6.40 -6.74
CA LYS A 96 -18.44 -5.55 -6.57
C LYS A 96 -19.32 -5.50 -7.82
N LYS A 97 -18.73 -5.43 -9.02
CA LYS A 97 -19.49 -5.44 -10.28
C LYS A 97 -20.22 -6.77 -10.47
N ASN A 98 -19.57 -7.88 -10.16
CA ASN A 98 -20.15 -9.22 -10.28
C ASN A 98 -21.26 -9.47 -9.24
N GLU A 99 -21.11 -9.01 -8.00
CA GLU A 99 -22.17 -9.05 -6.97
C GLU A 99 -23.44 -8.31 -7.44
N LEU A 100 -23.29 -7.15 -8.07
CA LEU A 100 -24.42 -6.37 -8.59
C LEU A 100 -25.16 -7.09 -9.73
N VAL A 101 -24.43 -7.87 -10.54
CA VAL A 101 -24.98 -8.63 -11.68
C VAL A 101 -25.58 -9.96 -11.25
N GLN A 102 -25.04 -10.62 -10.21
CA GLN A 102 -25.40 -11.98 -9.79
C GLN A 102 -26.19 -12.05 -8.47
N LYS A 103 -27.02 -11.03 -8.15
CA LYS A 103 -27.87 -10.95 -6.92
C LYS A 103 -28.72 -12.19 -6.59
N THR A 104 -28.81 -13.16 -7.50
CA THR A 104 -29.54 -14.43 -7.37
C THR A 104 -28.75 -15.62 -6.79
N LYS A 105 -27.43 -15.52 -6.58
CA LYS A 105 -26.63 -16.61 -5.93
C LYS A 105 -26.15 -16.17 -4.55
N SER A 106 -26.89 -16.57 -3.52
CA SER A 106 -26.70 -16.23 -2.10
C SER A 106 -25.39 -16.70 -1.45
N GLU A 107 -24.50 -17.36 -2.19
CA GLU A 107 -23.24 -17.93 -1.68
C GLU A 107 -22.05 -16.96 -1.69
N PHE A 108 -22.21 -15.76 -2.29
CA PHE A 108 -21.10 -14.88 -2.66
C PHE A 108 -21.13 -13.50 -1.96
N ASN A 109 -21.59 -13.42 -0.72
CA ASN A 109 -21.53 -12.15 0.03
C ASN A 109 -20.08 -11.85 0.44
N PHE A 110 -19.37 -10.99 -0.30
CA PHE A 110 -18.12 -10.45 0.20
C PHE A 110 -18.41 -9.67 1.49
N SER A 111 -17.59 -9.92 2.52
CA SER A 111 -17.80 -9.25 3.78
C SER A 111 -17.59 -7.74 3.61
N ASN A 112 -18.55 -6.93 4.05
CA ASN A 112 -18.40 -5.47 4.13
C ASN A 112 -17.11 -5.07 4.88
N LYS A 113 -16.65 -5.94 5.78
CA LYS A 113 -15.38 -5.85 6.51
C LYS A 113 -14.15 -5.78 5.58
N THR A 114 -14.08 -6.58 4.51
CA THR A 114 -12.95 -6.55 3.57
C THR A 114 -12.85 -5.20 2.86
N TYR A 115 -14.00 -4.63 2.42
CA TYR A 115 -14.02 -3.31 1.80
C TYR A 115 -13.64 -2.21 2.79
N GLN A 116 -14.11 -2.29 4.04
CA GLN A 116 -13.74 -1.34 5.09
C GLN A 116 -12.24 -1.37 5.38
N GLU A 117 -11.65 -2.56 5.50
CA GLU A 117 -10.21 -2.75 5.74
C GLU A 117 -9.36 -2.25 4.57
N PHE A 118 -9.77 -2.55 3.32
CA PHE A 118 -9.11 -1.98 2.14
C PHE A 118 -9.17 -0.45 2.12
N ASN A 119 -10.34 0.14 2.38
CA ASN A 119 -10.51 1.60 2.39
C ASN A 119 -9.67 2.27 3.49
N HIS A 120 -9.49 1.58 4.62
CA HIS A 120 -8.61 2.00 5.70
C HIS A 120 -7.15 2.06 5.25
N TYR A 121 -6.64 0.99 4.61
CA TYR A 121 -5.28 0.98 4.04
C TYR A 121 -5.10 2.04 2.95
N LEU A 122 -6.08 2.17 2.05
CA LEU A 122 -6.07 3.18 1.00
C LEU A 122 -5.98 4.59 1.58
N THR A 123 -6.79 4.90 2.60
CA THR A 123 -6.78 6.19 3.28
C THR A 123 -5.43 6.45 3.96
N ALA A 124 -4.86 5.45 4.62
CA ALA A 124 -3.55 5.57 5.26
C ALA A 124 -2.44 5.86 4.23
N MET A 125 -2.40 5.12 3.11
CA MET A 125 -1.39 5.34 2.06
C MET A 125 -1.53 6.71 1.39
N VAL A 126 -2.76 7.13 1.03
CA VAL A 126 -3.00 8.46 0.43
C VAL A 126 -2.69 9.57 1.45
N GLY A 127 -2.98 9.34 2.72
CA GLY A 127 -2.60 10.18 3.85
C GLY A 127 -1.08 10.41 3.91
N CYS A 128 -0.32 9.32 3.93
CA CYS A 128 1.14 9.35 4.02
C CYS A 128 1.76 9.92 2.75
N LEU A 129 1.54 9.27 1.60
CA LEU A 129 2.29 9.50 0.39
C LEU A 129 1.89 10.79 -0.33
N TRP A 130 0.61 11.17 -0.30
CA TRP A 130 0.10 12.24 -1.16
C TRP A 130 -0.32 13.50 -0.41
N THR A 131 -1.22 13.36 0.56
CA THR A 131 -1.89 14.51 1.17
C THR A 131 -1.11 15.12 2.33
N SER A 132 0.03 14.54 2.73
CA SER A 132 0.80 14.94 3.93
C SER A 132 -0.10 15.03 5.17
N LYS A 133 -1.04 14.09 5.26
CA LYS A 133 -1.99 13.91 6.35
C LYS A 133 -1.97 12.45 6.81
N PRO A 134 -0.78 11.93 7.17
CA PRO A 134 -0.69 10.58 7.67
C PRO A 134 -1.57 10.45 8.92
N PHE A 135 -2.29 9.34 9.00
CA PHE A 135 -2.93 8.88 10.22
C PHE A 135 -4.10 9.75 10.75
N GLN A 136 -4.70 10.62 9.91
CA GLN A 136 -5.88 11.41 10.31
C GLN A 136 -7.14 10.57 10.56
N LYS A 137 -7.28 9.45 9.86
CA LYS A 137 -8.36 8.47 10.05
C LYS A 137 -7.75 7.09 9.92
N GLY A 138 -7.96 6.26 10.94
CA GLY A 138 -7.64 4.85 10.82
C GLY A 138 -6.16 4.52 11.00
N LEU A 139 -5.60 4.81 12.17
CA LEU A 139 -4.52 3.98 12.69
C LEU A 139 -4.96 3.35 14.00
N TYR A 140 -4.33 2.22 14.33
CA TYR A 140 -4.27 1.71 15.69
C TYR A 140 -3.31 2.53 16.58
N ILE A 141 -2.54 3.46 16.01
CA ILE A 141 -1.67 4.40 16.74
C ILE A 141 -2.33 5.76 16.77
N ASP A 142 -2.67 6.19 17.98
CA ASP A 142 -3.19 7.51 18.26
C ASP A 142 -2.15 8.59 17.88
N PRO A 143 -2.51 9.61 17.10
CA PRO A 143 -1.67 10.79 16.87
C PRO A 143 -1.02 11.36 18.14
N GLU A 144 -1.72 11.34 19.28
CA GLU A 144 -1.17 11.79 20.56
C GLU A 144 0.03 10.96 21.02
N VAL A 145 0.08 9.67 20.67
CA VAL A 145 1.21 8.78 21.00
C VAL A 145 2.45 9.19 20.21
N LEU A 146 2.29 9.59 18.94
CA LEU A 146 3.40 10.07 18.12
C LEU A 146 3.95 11.41 18.63
N GLU A 147 3.06 12.31 19.07
CA GLU A 147 3.44 13.57 19.70
C GLU A 147 4.17 13.34 21.03
N LYS A 148 3.66 12.45 21.89
CA LYS A 148 4.31 12.05 23.16
C LYS A 148 5.65 11.35 22.96
N ALA A 149 5.81 10.60 21.86
CA ALA A 149 7.07 9.95 21.50
C ALA A 149 8.12 10.95 20.94
N GLY A 150 7.79 12.25 20.85
CA GLY A 150 8.71 13.27 20.36
C GLY A 150 8.94 13.21 18.86
N VAL A 151 8.07 12.54 18.10
CA VAL A 151 8.18 12.46 16.63
C VAL A 151 7.73 13.79 16.04
N ALA A 152 8.65 14.75 15.96
CA ALA A 152 8.40 16.05 15.38
C ALA A 152 8.00 15.94 13.90
N GLN A 153 7.02 16.76 13.48
CA GLN A 153 6.64 16.95 12.08
C GLN A 153 6.21 15.70 11.29
N TYR A 154 5.81 14.61 11.96
CA TYR A 154 5.41 13.35 11.31
C TYR A 154 4.38 13.54 10.17
N LYS A 155 3.55 14.59 10.24
CA LYS A 155 2.54 14.96 9.24
C LYS A 155 3.13 15.21 7.85
N SER A 156 4.33 15.79 7.75
CA SER A 156 5.00 16.09 6.48
C SER A 156 6.08 15.07 6.08
N SER A 157 6.45 14.17 6.99
CA SER A 157 7.65 13.32 6.83
C SER A 157 7.45 12.06 5.98
N LEU A 158 6.23 11.73 5.57
CA LEU A 158 5.93 10.47 4.86
C LEU A 158 5.41 10.68 3.42
N ASN A 159 5.38 11.92 2.91
CA ASN A 159 5.01 12.16 1.53
C ASN A 159 6.12 11.70 0.57
N LEU A 160 5.85 11.64 -0.73
CA LEU A 160 6.81 11.09 -1.72
C LEU A 160 8.20 11.76 -1.72
N VAL A 161 8.31 13.00 -1.23
CA VAL A 161 9.60 13.72 -1.15
C VAL A 161 10.38 13.33 0.10
N TYR A 162 9.69 13.19 1.23
CA TYR A 162 10.33 12.94 2.54
C TYR A 162 10.25 11.50 3.01
N HIS A 163 9.50 10.64 2.31
CA HIS A 163 9.36 9.24 2.67
C HIS A 163 10.74 8.59 2.78
N PRO A 164 11.06 7.90 3.88
CA PRO A 164 12.41 7.36 4.09
C PRO A 164 12.89 6.47 2.93
N ALA A 165 12.01 5.64 2.39
CA ALA A 165 12.28 4.82 1.21
C ALA A 165 12.59 5.58 -0.10
N LEU A 166 12.24 6.86 -0.20
CA LEU A 166 12.40 7.68 -1.42
C LEU A 166 13.36 8.85 -1.23
N LEU A 167 13.89 9.04 -0.02
CA LEU A 167 14.71 10.20 0.32
C LEU A 167 15.96 10.33 -0.56
N SER A 168 16.62 9.20 -0.87
CA SER A 168 17.78 9.16 -1.76
C SER A 168 17.42 9.52 -3.20
N TYR A 169 16.23 9.15 -3.67
CA TYR A 169 15.73 9.50 -5.00
C TYR A 169 15.40 10.99 -5.09
N ALA A 170 14.78 11.55 -4.05
CA ALA A 170 14.52 13.00 -3.97
C ALA A 170 15.82 13.80 -3.98
N ALA A 171 16.84 13.34 -3.26
CA ALA A 171 18.17 13.96 -3.26
C ALA A 171 18.83 13.86 -4.65
N SER A 172 18.83 12.66 -5.25
CA SER A 172 19.42 12.39 -6.56
C SER A 172 18.76 13.23 -7.66
N PHE A 173 17.43 13.36 -7.64
CA PHE A 173 16.67 14.21 -8.57
C PHE A 173 17.15 15.66 -8.56
N LEU A 174 17.37 16.24 -7.37
CA LEU A 174 17.82 17.62 -7.26
C LEU A 174 19.29 17.80 -7.66
N LEU A 175 20.13 16.81 -7.35
CA LEU A 175 21.55 16.82 -7.74
C LEU A 175 21.77 16.67 -9.25
N GLN A 176 20.79 16.17 -10.01
CA GLN A 176 20.87 16.18 -11.48
C GLN A 176 20.92 17.59 -12.06
N GLU A 177 20.22 18.54 -11.44
CA GLU A 177 20.23 19.95 -11.87
C GLU A 177 21.48 20.69 -11.31
N TRP A 178 21.95 20.35 -10.11
CA TRP A 178 23.04 21.05 -9.40
C TRP A 178 24.05 20.06 -8.77
N PRO A 179 24.95 19.46 -9.57
CA PRO A 179 25.84 18.39 -9.08
C PRO A 179 26.86 18.86 -8.02
N GLU A 180 27.18 20.16 -8.00
CA GLU A 180 28.17 20.74 -7.09
C GLU A 180 27.61 21.07 -5.69
N GLU A 181 26.28 20.98 -5.52
CA GLU A 181 25.62 21.38 -4.28
C GLU A 181 25.80 20.30 -3.19
N ARG A 182 26.44 20.65 -2.07
CA ARG A 182 26.71 19.70 -0.96
C ARG A 182 25.49 19.41 -0.08
N THR A 183 24.48 20.28 -0.11
CA THR A 183 23.29 20.20 0.74
C THR A 183 22.04 20.39 -0.09
N VAL A 184 21.24 19.34 -0.19
CA VAL A 184 20.03 19.35 -1.01
C VAL A 184 18.84 19.90 -0.21
N ASN A 185 18.19 20.94 -0.74
CA ASN A 185 16.94 21.44 -0.16
C ASN A 185 15.73 20.70 -0.76
N LEU A 186 15.31 19.62 -0.11
CA LEU A 186 14.14 18.81 -0.53
C LEU A 186 12.84 19.60 -0.60
N SER A 187 12.70 20.68 0.20
CA SER A 187 11.50 21.53 0.17
C SER A 187 11.30 22.28 -1.15
N SER A 188 12.33 22.30 -2.02
CA SER A 188 12.25 22.82 -3.37
C SER A 188 11.42 21.94 -4.32
N ILE A 189 11.19 20.67 -4.00
CA ILE A 189 10.33 19.77 -4.78
C ILE A 189 8.87 20.07 -4.47
N ARG A 190 8.35 21.11 -5.12
CA ARG A 190 6.97 21.61 -4.98
C ARG A 190 6.47 22.21 -6.29
N GLY A 191 5.16 22.42 -6.42
CA GLY A 191 4.56 23.03 -7.61
C GLY A 191 4.87 22.24 -8.88
N LYS A 192 5.44 22.88 -9.91
CA LYS A 192 5.80 22.20 -11.17
C LYS A 192 6.88 21.12 -10.98
N LYS A 193 7.88 21.36 -10.11
CA LYS A 193 8.95 20.39 -9.83
C LYS A 193 8.44 19.10 -9.19
N TRP A 194 7.31 19.16 -8.48
CA TRP A 194 6.66 17.95 -7.94
C TRP A 194 6.25 16.98 -9.05
N ASN A 195 5.69 17.49 -10.15
CA ASN A 195 5.29 16.63 -11.28
C ASN A 195 6.52 16.04 -11.98
N TRP A 196 7.59 16.82 -12.15
CA TRP A 196 8.85 16.31 -12.71
C TRP A 196 9.49 15.25 -11.83
N TYR A 197 9.44 15.43 -10.50
CA TYR A 197 9.91 14.42 -9.57
C TYR A 197 9.09 13.12 -9.65
N LEU A 198 7.76 13.21 -9.83
CA LEU A 198 6.94 12.02 -10.08
C LEU A 198 7.32 11.30 -11.37
N ASP A 199 7.54 12.06 -12.45
CA ASP A 199 7.96 11.48 -13.72
C ASP A 199 9.35 10.82 -13.60
N TYR A 200 10.26 11.44 -12.85
CA TYR A 200 11.56 10.86 -12.48
C TYR A 200 11.40 9.55 -11.70
N LEU A 201 10.59 9.51 -10.63
CA LEU A 201 10.33 8.26 -9.91
C LEU A 201 9.79 7.17 -10.86
N PHE A 202 8.94 7.54 -11.83
CA PHE A 202 8.44 6.56 -12.80
C PHE A 202 9.50 6.07 -13.79
N SER A 203 10.50 6.90 -14.15
CA SER A 203 11.64 6.45 -14.95
C SER A 203 12.59 5.55 -14.17
N GLU A 204 12.70 5.73 -12.86
CA GLU A 204 13.50 4.88 -11.96
C GLU A 204 12.85 3.51 -11.65
N GLY A 205 11.76 3.14 -12.35
CA GLY A 205 11.16 1.81 -12.24
C GLY A 205 10.03 1.68 -11.20
N PHE A 206 9.56 2.78 -10.60
CA PHE A 206 8.46 2.76 -9.63
C PHE A 206 7.07 2.60 -10.30
N GLN A 207 6.89 1.52 -11.05
CA GLN A 207 5.63 1.24 -11.78
C GLN A 207 4.47 0.90 -10.83
N GLY A 208 4.73 0.24 -9.71
CA GLY A 208 3.73 -0.03 -8.68
C GLY A 208 3.16 1.27 -8.11
N LEU A 209 4.04 2.21 -7.77
CA LEU A 209 3.65 3.56 -7.35
C LEU A 209 2.84 4.29 -8.42
N LYS A 210 3.26 4.23 -9.69
CA LYS A 210 2.55 4.84 -10.82
C LYS A 210 1.12 4.31 -10.94
N LEU A 211 0.94 2.99 -10.88
CA LEU A 211 -0.37 2.33 -10.94
C LEU A 211 -1.24 2.72 -9.75
N PHE A 212 -0.66 2.74 -8.55
CA PHE A 212 -1.35 3.17 -7.34
C PHE A 212 -1.83 4.62 -7.46
N ILE A 213 -0.96 5.57 -7.81
CA ILE A 213 -1.33 6.99 -7.92
C ILE A 213 -2.44 7.18 -8.94
N ARG A 214 -2.30 6.61 -10.14
CA ARG A 214 -3.29 6.76 -11.22
C ARG A 214 -4.66 6.20 -10.85
N SER A 215 -4.70 5.09 -10.11
CA SER A 215 -5.96 4.47 -9.71
C SER A 215 -6.56 5.11 -8.46
N SER A 216 -5.74 5.58 -7.53
CA SER A 216 -6.16 6.02 -6.19
C SER A 216 -6.34 7.52 -6.02
N ILE A 217 -5.63 8.32 -6.81
CA ILE A 217 -5.67 9.77 -6.70
C ILE A 217 -6.35 10.29 -7.95
N HIS A 218 -7.59 10.72 -7.79
CA HIS A 218 -8.20 11.59 -8.79
C HIS A 218 -7.46 12.92 -8.72
N ARG A 219 -6.56 13.16 -9.67
CA ARG A 219 -6.17 14.53 -10.00
C ARG A 219 -7.48 15.20 -10.39
N SER A 220 -8.01 16.07 -9.54
CA SER A 220 -9.00 17.03 -9.98
C SER A 220 -8.32 17.81 -11.11
N SER A 221 -8.59 17.42 -12.35
CA SER A 221 -8.35 18.26 -13.51
C SER A 221 -9.36 19.39 -13.38
N VAL A 222 -9.02 20.38 -12.56
CA VAL A 222 -9.68 21.67 -12.62
C VAL A 222 -9.01 22.42 -13.79
N PRO A 223 -9.78 22.87 -14.79
CA PRO A 223 -9.28 23.70 -15.89
C PRO A 223 -8.55 24.96 -15.42
#